data_AF-A0A1G3TQ85-F1
#
_entry.id   AF-A0A1G3TQ85-F1
#
_cell.length_a   1.000
_cell.length_b   1.000
_cell.length_c   1.000
_cell.angle_alpha   90.00
_cell.angle_beta   90.00
_cell.angle_gamma   90.00
#
_symmetry.space_group_name_H-M   'P 1'
#
loop_
_entity.id
_entity.type
_entity.pdbx_description
1 polymer ?
#
loop_
_entity_poly.entity_id
_entity_poly.type
_entity_poly.pdbx_seq_one_letter_code
_entity_poly.pdbx_strand_id
1 'polypeptide(L)'
;MSDNYIEMIEPTPKLYSKKCKTVSFLLKLFLQYTTILSSLAAWYMFDYFIALLTLVLSFIIMGIIRSNLRNSVIPITQREYHYNDQGIADWYTAKELCNESNQSLTETP
;
A
#
# COMPACT_ATOMS: atom_id res chain seq x y z
N MET A 1 21.61 -31.06 14.70
CA MET A 1 20.31 -30.87 15.38
C MET A 1 20.39 -29.55 16.13
N SER A 2 20.05 -28.44 15.46
CA SER A 2 20.16 -27.01 15.84
C SER A 2 20.78 -26.29 14.63
N ASP A 3 20.13 -25.47 13.83
CA ASP A 3 19.03 -24.54 14.09
C ASP A 3 18.08 -24.53 12.89
N ASN A 4 16.86 -25.05 13.06
CA ASN A 4 15.76 -24.68 12.19
C ASN A 4 15.26 -23.32 12.70
N TYR A 5 15.95 -22.25 12.33
CA TYR A 5 15.31 -20.94 12.23
C TYR A 5 14.24 -21.13 11.15
N ILE A 6 13.02 -21.47 11.55
CA ILE A 6 11.87 -21.21 10.70
C ILE A 6 11.98 -19.72 10.43
N GLU A 7 12.27 -19.32 9.18
CA GLU A 7 12.18 -17.93 8.74
C GLU A 7 10.82 -17.43 9.22
N MET A 8 10.80 -16.70 10.33
CA MET A 8 9.58 -16.22 10.93
C MET A 8 9.08 -15.13 10.01
N ILE A 9 8.21 -15.51 9.09
CA ILE A 9 7.43 -14.59 8.25
C ILE A 9 6.76 -13.62 9.22
N GLU A 10 7.26 -12.37 9.29
CA GLU A 10 6.62 -11.31 10.05
C GLU A 10 5.18 -11.20 9.53
N PRO A 11 4.17 -11.39 10.40
CA PRO A 11 2.79 -11.30 9.98
C PRO A 11 2.50 -9.88 9.54
N THR A 12 1.55 -9.71 8.61
CA THR A 12 1.13 -8.35 8.22
C THR A 12 0.65 -7.60 9.47
N PRO A 13 1.21 -6.41 9.75
CA PRO A 13 0.95 -5.70 10.99
C PRO A 13 -0.53 -5.35 11.09
N LYS A 14 -1.11 -5.57 12.27
CA LYS A 14 -2.51 -5.22 12.54
C LYS A 14 -2.59 -3.78 13.04
N LEU A 15 -3.41 -2.96 12.39
CA LEU A 15 -3.63 -1.58 12.80
C LEU A 15 -4.68 -1.53 13.93
N TYR A 16 -4.27 -1.16 15.14
CA TYR A 16 -5.18 -1.07 16.29
C TYR A 16 -5.93 0.27 16.36
N SER A 17 -5.26 1.37 16.01
CA SER A 17 -5.87 2.71 16.07
C SER A 17 -6.87 2.93 14.92
N LYS A 18 -8.04 3.50 15.25
CA LYS A 18 -9.08 3.86 14.27
C LYS A 18 -8.56 4.81 13.19
N LYS A 19 -7.69 5.77 13.56
CA LYS A 19 -7.09 6.73 12.62
C LYS A 19 -6.22 6.01 11.60
N CYS A 20 -5.36 5.11 12.06
CA CYS A 20 -4.48 4.32 11.20
C CYS A 20 -5.27 3.41 10.26
N LYS A 21 -6.36 2.80 10.76
CA LYS A 21 -7.26 2.00 9.92
C LYS A 21 -7.89 2.83 8.80
N THR A 22 -8.29 4.07 9.08
CA THR A 22 -8.80 4.99 8.05
C THR A 22 -7.73 5.33 7.01
N VAL A 23 -6.49 5.59 7.43
CA VAL A 23 -5.38 5.90 6.52
C VAL A 23 -5.05 4.72 5.61
N SER A 24 -4.95 3.50 6.16
CA SER A 24 -4.75 2.29 5.36
C SER A 24 -5.89 2.07 4.36
N PHE A 25 -7.13 2.29 4.78
CA PHE A 25 -8.28 2.19 3.89
C PHE A 25 -8.22 3.21 2.74
N LEU A 26 -7.88 4.47 3.02
CA LEU A 26 -7.70 5.51 2.01
C LEU A 26 -6.56 5.16 1.04
N LEU A 27 -5.44 4.66 1.55
CA LEU A 27 -4.31 4.26 0.74
C LEU A 27 -4.66 3.08 -0.18
N LYS A 28 -5.41 2.09 0.32
CA LYS A 28 -5.94 1.01 -0.51
C LYS A 28 -6.84 1.55 -1.62
N LEU A 29 -7.79 2.43 -1.30
CA LEU A 29 -8.69 3.00 -2.31
C LEU A 29 -7.89 3.74 -3.38
N PHE A 30 -6.88 4.50 -2.98
CA PHE A 30 -5.99 5.19 -3.89
C PHE A 30 -5.25 4.20 -4.82
N LEU A 31 -4.61 3.17 -4.27
CA LEU A 31 -3.86 2.18 -5.06
C LEU A 31 -4.77 1.41 -6.04
N GLN A 32 -5.99 1.08 -5.62
CA GLN A 32 -6.91 0.25 -6.41
C GLN A 32 -7.65 1.03 -7.49
N TYR A 33 -8.16 2.23 -7.16
CA TYR A 33 -9.09 2.95 -8.03
C TYR A 33 -8.44 4.02 -8.91
N THR A 34 -7.24 4.51 -8.60
CA THR A 34 -6.66 5.63 -9.36
C THR A 34 -6.49 5.32 -10.84
N THR A 35 -6.07 4.11 -11.21
CA THR A 35 -5.92 3.71 -12.62
C THR A 35 -7.23 3.77 -13.40
N ILE A 36 -8.33 3.33 -12.76
CA ILE A 36 -9.65 3.33 -13.40
C ILE A 36 -10.21 4.75 -13.43
N LEU A 37 -10.10 5.48 -12.32
CA LEU A 37 -10.56 6.86 -12.20
C LEU A 37 -9.85 7.78 -13.19
N SER A 38 -8.54 7.63 -13.38
CA SER A 38 -7.79 8.45 -14.34
C SER A 38 -8.23 8.18 -15.78
N SER A 39 -8.46 6.92 -16.14
CA SER A 39 -8.96 6.54 -17.47
C SER A 39 -10.39 7.03 -17.71
N LEU A 40 -11.29 6.87 -16.72
CA LEU A 40 -12.65 7.39 -16.80
C LEU A 40 -12.69 8.92 -16.90
N ALA A 41 -11.84 9.62 -16.14
CA ALA A 41 -11.70 11.07 -16.23
C ALA A 41 -11.20 11.50 -17.60
N ALA A 42 -10.19 10.82 -18.15
CA ALA A 42 -9.69 11.08 -19.50
C ALA A 42 -10.76 10.81 -20.56
N TRP A 43 -11.58 9.76 -20.41
CA TRP A 43 -12.69 9.48 -21.30
C TRP A 43 -13.80 10.54 -21.22
N TYR A 44 -14.07 11.07 -20.03
CA TYR A 44 -15.06 12.14 -19.87
C TYR A 44 -14.61 13.47 -20.48
N MET A 45 -13.30 13.77 -20.43
CA MET A 45 -12.74 15.05 -20.90
C MET A 45 -12.27 15.02 -22.37
N PHE A 46 -11.90 13.85 -22.89
CA PHE A 46 -11.27 13.68 -24.20
C PHE A 46 -11.91 12.50 -24.97
N ASP A 47 -11.16 11.91 -25.91
CA ASP A 47 -11.60 10.78 -26.71
C ASP A 47 -11.17 9.41 -26.13
N TYR A 48 -11.80 8.35 -26.64
CA TYR A 48 -11.53 6.96 -26.24
C TYR A 48 -10.05 6.55 -26.43
N PHE A 49 -9.36 7.08 -27.45
CA PHE A 49 -7.96 6.79 -27.70
C PHE A 49 -7.05 7.33 -26.60
N ILE A 50 -7.29 8.57 -26.16
CA ILE A 50 -6.57 9.19 -25.06
C ILE A 50 -6.87 8.46 -23.76
N ALA A 51 -8.14 8.09 -23.51
CA ALA A 51 -8.53 7.33 -22.32
C ALA A 51 -7.79 5.98 -22.21
N LEU A 52 -7.58 5.29 -23.32
CA LEU A 52 -6.82 4.04 -23.39
C LEU A 52 -5.33 4.28 -23.08
N LEU A 53 -4.71 5.29 -23.67
CA LEU A 53 -3.31 5.64 -23.38
C LEU A 53 -3.13 6.04 -21.92
N THR A 54 -4.05 6.81 -21.35
CA THR A 54 -4.05 7.17 -19.93
C THR A 54 -4.20 5.94 -19.04
N LEU A 55 -5.01 4.95 -19.42
CA LEU A 55 -5.14 3.70 -18.68
C LEU A 55 -3.81 2.95 -18.62
N VAL A 56 -3.14 2.78 -19.77
CA VAL A 56 -1.85 2.10 -19.85
C VAL A 56 -0.78 2.86 -19.05
N LEU A 57 -0.71 4.18 -19.22
CA LEU A 57 0.24 5.02 -18.48
C LEU A 57 0.00 4.95 -16.97
N SER A 58 -1.26 5.05 -16.53
CA SER A 58 -1.62 5.00 -15.12
C SER A 58 -1.34 3.62 -14.52
N PHE A 59 -1.53 2.54 -15.29
CA PHE A 59 -1.18 1.19 -14.87
C PHE A 59 0.33 1.06 -14.59
N ILE A 60 1.18 1.63 -15.45
CA ILE A 60 2.64 1.65 -15.26
C ILE A 60 3.01 2.46 -14.01
N ILE A 61 2.49 3.68 -13.88
CA ILE A 61 2.76 4.55 -12.72
C ILE A 61 2.34 3.86 -11.41
N MET A 62 1.14 3.29 -11.37
CA MET A 62 0.66 2.54 -10.19
C MET A 62 1.46 1.26 -9.92
N GLY A 63 1.99 0.62 -10.96
CA GLY A 63 2.95 -0.48 -10.82
C GLY A 63 4.24 -0.04 -10.10
N ILE A 64 4.80 1.10 -10.50
CA ILE A 64 6.00 1.69 -9.89
C ILE A 64 5.72 2.06 -8.43
N ILE A 65 4.61 2.74 -8.16
CA ILE A 65 4.19 3.12 -6.80
C ILE A 65 4.08 1.88 -5.91
N ARG A 66 3.35 0.84 -6.34
CA ARG A 66 3.21 -0.42 -5.57
C ARG A 66 4.54 -1.11 -5.33
N SER A 67 5.46 -1.06 -6.28
CA SER A 67 6.81 -1.59 -6.12
C SER A 67 7.61 -0.81 -5.07
N ASN A 68 7.57 0.52 -5.14
CA ASN A 68 8.24 1.40 -4.20
C ASN A 68 7.72 1.22 -2.76
N LEU A 69 6.39 1.20 -2.58
CA LEU A 69 5.78 0.99 -1.25
C LEU A 69 6.25 -0.33 -0.63
N ARG A 70 6.19 -1.45 -1.36
CA ARG A 70 6.68 -2.75 -0.84
C ARG A 70 8.15 -2.69 -0.45
N ASN A 71 9.00 -2.10 -1.30
CA ASN A 71 10.43 -2.00 -1.03
C ASN A 71 10.78 -1.08 0.14
N SER A 72 9.94 -0.11 0.46
CA SER A 72 10.19 0.83 1.57
C SER A 72 10.00 0.18 2.95
N VAL A 73 8.93 -0.61 3.13
CA VAL A 73 8.50 -1.07 4.46
C VAL A 73 8.57 -2.58 4.68
N ILE A 74 8.51 -3.40 3.62
CA ILE A 74 8.53 -4.86 3.76
C ILE A 74 9.99 -5.33 3.87
N PRO A 75 10.34 -6.20 4.83
CA PRO A 75 11.70 -6.73 4.96
C PRO A 75 12.11 -7.58 3.76
N ILE A 76 13.41 -7.59 3.44
CA ILE A 76 13.97 -8.19 2.22
C ILE A 76 13.57 -9.66 2.08
N THR A 77 13.56 -10.41 3.17
CA THR A 77 13.17 -11.83 3.22
C THR A 77 11.72 -12.08 2.78
N GLN A 78 10.87 -11.05 2.80
CA GLN A 78 9.44 -11.18 2.49
C GLN A 78 8.97 -10.34 1.30
N ARG A 79 9.82 -9.51 0.68
CA ARG A 79 9.41 -8.61 -0.41
C ARG A 79 8.85 -9.32 -1.64
N GLU A 80 9.29 -10.55 -1.87
CA GLU A 80 8.89 -11.35 -3.03
C GLU A 80 7.51 -12.01 -2.87
N TYR A 81 6.92 -11.95 -1.67
CA TYR A 81 5.57 -12.48 -1.45
C TYR A 81 4.51 -11.65 -2.21
N HIS A 82 3.47 -12.34 -2.65
CA HIS A 82 2.31 -11.71 -3.29
C HIS A 82 1.44 -10.99 -2.25
N TYR A 83 1.65 -9.68 -2.10
CA TYR A 83 0.79 -8.82 -1.29
C TYR A 83 -0.36 -8.23 -2.12
N ASN A 84 -1.57 -8.29 -1.57
CA ASN A 84 -2.71 -7.51 -2.06
C ASN A 84 -2.53 -6.03 -1.68
N ASP A 85 -3.24 -5.12 -2.35
CA ASP A 85 -3.18 -3.67 -2.09
C ASP A 85 -3.50 -3.33 -0.62
N GLN A 86 -4.40 -4.11 0.03
CA GLN A 86 -4.66 -3.99 1.47
C GLN A 86 -3.40 -4.30 2.31
N GLY A 87 -2.69 -5.38 1.98
CA GLY A 87 -1.47 -5.76 2.71
C GLY A 87 -0.37 -4.73 2.55
N ILE A 88 -0.18 -4.21 1.33
CA ILE A 88 0.77 -3.12 1.06
C ILE A 88 0.41 -1.88 1.88
N ALA A 89 -0.88 -1.52 1.92
CA ALA A 89 -1.38 -0.37 2.67
C ALA A 89 -1.20 -0.55 4.19
N ASP A 90 -1.46 -1.74 4.72
CA ASP A 90 -1.29 -2.03 6.15
C ASP A 90 0.18 -1.99 6.56
N TRP A 91 1.08 -2.59 5.78
CA TRP A 91 2.52 -2.51 6.00
C TRP A 91 3.04 -1.07 5.99
N TYR A 92 2.63 -0.30 4.98
CA TYR A 92 3.07 1.08 4.83
C TYR A 92 2.54 1.95 5.97
N THR A 93 1.26 1.81 6.30
CA THR A 93 0.62 2.59 7.36
C THR A 93 1.20 2.23 8.72
N ALA A 94 1.46 0.95 9.00
CA ALA A 94 2.00 0.54 10.29
C ALA A 94 3.45 1.01 10.51
N LYS A 95 4.33 0.87 9.52
CA LYS A 95 5.76 1.20 9.69
C LYS A 95 6.08 2.66 9.49
N GLU A 96 5.44 3.34 8.54
CA GLU A 96 5.80 4.72 8.20
C GLU A 96 4.94 5.75 8.95
N LEU A 97 3.62 5.53 9.01
CA LEU A 97 2.67 6.54 9.48
C LEU A 97 2.25 6.35 10.95
N CYS A 98 2.09 5.11 11.36
CA CYS A 98 1.55 4.70 12.66
C CYS A 98 2.52 3.80 13.41
N ASN A 99 3.81 4.19 13.41
CA ASN A 99 4.81 3.52 14.21
C ASN A 99 4.34 3.47 15.68
N GLU A 100 4.34 2.28 16.29
CA GLU A 100 3.80 2.05 17.64
C GLU A 100 4.45 2.97 18.69
N SER A 101 5.64 3.50 18.41
CA SER A 101 6.35 4.49 19.22
C SER A 101 5.69 5.88 19.31
N ASN A 102 4.82 6.27 18.36
CA ASN A 102 4.19 7.60 18.32
C ASN A 102 2.77 7.64 18.93
N GLN A 103 2.15 6.48 19.18
CA GLN A 103 0.81 6.42 19.79
C GLN A 103 0.84 6.65 21.31
N SER A 104 1.96 6.35 21.97
CA SER A 104 2.13 6.57 23.41
C SER A 104 2.35 8.04 23.82
N LEU A 105 2.58 8.95 22.87
CA LEU A 105 2.84 10.38 23.14
C LEU A 105 1.62 11.30 22.85
N THR A 106 0.54 10.77 22.27
CA THR A 106 -0.65 11.58 21.93
C THR A 106 -1.89 11.26 22.77
N GLU A 107 -1.78 10.32 23.71
CA GLU A 107 -2.76 10.08 24.77
C GLU A 107 -2.17 10.49 26.13
N THR A 108 -2.04 11.80 26.37
CA THR A 108 -2.09 12.33 27.74
C THR A 108 -3.33 13.21 27.86
N PRO A 109 -4.14 13.03 28.93
CA PRO A 109 -5.40 13.74 29.13
C PRO A 109 -5.21 15.24 29.38
#